data_AF-A0A2A6NGD6-F1
#
_entry.id   AF-A0A2A6NGD6-F1
#
_cell.length_a   1.000
_cell.length_b   1.000
_cell.length_c   1.000
_cell.angle_alpha   90.00
_cell.angle_beta   90.00
_cell.angle_gamma   90.00
#
_symmetry.space_group_name_H-M   'P 1'
#
loop_
_entity.id
_entity.type
_entity.pdbx_description
1 polymer ?
#
loop_
_entity_poly.entity_id
_entity_poly.type
_entity_poly.pdbx_seq_one_letter_code
_entity_poly.pdbx_strand_id
1 'polypeptide(L)' 'MTKHRATSIAVSAVSAAPLRGTIAIDCAGTVATFEIDEELAHRLCTDLERFLTQVPRRTRAAR' A
#
# COMPACT_ATOMS: atom_id res chain seq x y z
N MET A 1 -16.04 -11.49 -8.88
CA MET A 1 -14.77 -10.74 -9.06
C MET A 1 -13.65 -11.75 -9.23
N THR A 2 -12.92 -11.71 -10.34
CA THR A 2 -11.70 -12.48 -10.54
C THR A 2 -10.56 -11.83 -9.76
N LYS A 3 -9.81 -12.62 -8.98
CA LYS A 3 -8.62 -12.15 -8.26
C LYS A 3 -7.40 -12.43 -9.13
N HIS A 4 -6.67 -11.39 -9.51
CA HIS A 4 -5.42 -11.53 -10.23
C HIS A 4 -4.26 -11.58 -9.23
N ARG A 5 -3.34 -12.54 -9.41
CA ARG A 5 -2.14 -12.65 -8.59
C ARG A 5 -1.12 -11.62 -9.07
N ALA A 6 -0.68 -10.73 -8.19
CA ALA A 6 0.46 -9.88 -8.45
C ALA A 6 1.72 -10.74 -8.55
N THR A 7 2.44 -10.61 -9.67
CA THR A 7 3.69 -11.33 -9.98
C THR A 7 4.91 -10.49 -9.63
N SER A 8 4.80 -9.17 -9.74
CA SER A 8 5.85 -8.21 -9.36
C SER A 8 5.24 -6.90 -8.87
N ILE A 9 5.91 -6.26 -7.92
CA ILE A 9 5.55 -4.92 -7.42
C ILE A 9 6.83 -4.08 -7.43
N ALA A 10 6.79 -2.96 -8.14
CA ALA A 10 7.86 -1.97 -8.15
C ALA A 10 7.35 -0.65 -7.57
N VAL A 11 8.13 -0.06 -6.66
CA VAL A 11 7.83 1.24 -6.05
C VAL A 11 8.98 2.18 -6.36
N SER A 12 8.66 3.33 -6.92
CA SER A 12 9.60 4.41 -7.19
C SER A 12 9.07 5.74 -6.64
N ALA A 13 9.97 6.66 -6.35
CA ALA A 13 9.61 7.99 -5.85
C ALA A 13 10.51 9.06 -6.46
N VAL A 14 9.92 10.22 -6.72
CA VAL A 14 10.60 11.46 -7.10
C VAL A 14 10.66 12.33 -5.86
N SER A 15 11.87 12.57 -5.36
CA SER A 15 12.14 13.37 -4.17
C SER A 15 12.32 14.87 -4.46
N ALA A 16 11.88 15.32 -5.64
CA ALA A 16 11.85 16.74 -6.02
C ALA A 16 10.42 17.26 -5.90
N ALA A 17 10.24 18.47 -5.39
CA ALA A 17 8.90 19.03 -5.18
C ALA A 17 8.16 19.31 -6.51
N PRO A 18 6.86 18.95 -6.62
CA PRO A 18 6.04 18.25 -5.62
C PRO A 18 6.43 16.77 -5.53
N LEU A 19 6.46 16.21 -4.31
CA LEU A 19 6.87 14.82 -4.12
C LEU A 19 5.85 13.88 -4.78
N ARG A 20 6.36 12.87 -5.48
CA ARG A 20 5.52 11.88 -6.18
C ARG A 20 6.05 10.48 -5.97
N GLY A 21 5.15 9.55 -5.72
CA GLY A 21 5.40 8.12 -5.73
C GLY A 21 4.73 7.46 -6.93
N THR A 22 5.28 6.35 -7.39
CA THR A 22 4.66 5.50 -8.40
C THR A 22 4.73 4.05 -7.94
N ILE A 23 3.60 3.35 -7.99
CA ILE A 23 3.51 1.92 -7.75
C ILE A 23 3.11 1.24 -9.06
N ALA A 24 3.96 0.35 -9.54
CA ALA A 24 3.65 -0.52 -10.67
C ALA A 24 3.42 -1.95 -10.17
N ILE A 25 2.28 -2.54 -10.52
CA ILE A 25 1.89 -3.89 -10.15
C ILE A 25 1.73 -4.70 -11.44
N ASP A 26 2.61 -5.68 -11.64
CA ASP A 26 2.44 -6.67 -12.69
C ASP A 26 1.46 -7.74 -12.21
N CYS A 27 0.41 -7.96 -12.98
CA CYS A 27 -0.57 -9.01 -12.82
C CYS A 27 -0.55 -9.90 -14.05
N ALA A 28 0.36 -10.89 -14.06
CA ALA A 28 0.49 -11.88 -15.12
C ALA A 28 0.66 -11.25 -16.52
N GLY A 29 1.56 -10.27 -16.63
CA GLY A 29 1.88 -9.57 -17.87
C GLY A 29 1.04 -8.31 -18.13
N THR A 30 0.07 -7.99 -17.26
CA THR A 30 -0.63 -6.69 -17.26
C THR A 30 -0.06 -5.81 -16.17
N VAL A 31 0.48 -4.64 -16.53
CA VAL A 31 1.00 -3.67 -15.54
C VAL A 31 -0.06 -2.63 -15.22
N ALA A 32 -0.44 -2.53 -13.95
CA ALA A 32 -1.24 -1.44 -13.41
C ALA A 32 -0.31 -0.44 -12.72
N THR A 33 -0.41 0.84 -13.08
CA THR A 33 0.41 1.91 -12.52
C THR A 33 -0.46 2.88 -11.73
N PHE A 34 -0.05 3.17 -10.50
CA PHE A 34 -0.72 4.10 -9.58
C PHE A 34 0.25 5.21 -9.22
N GLU A 35 -0.21 6.45 -9.31
CA GLU A 35 0.55 7.61 -8.85
C GLU A 35 0.11 7.97 -7.43
N ILE A 36 1.07 8.33 -6.59
CA ILE A 36 0.85 8.71 -5.20
C ILE A 36 1.35 10.13 -5.02
N ASP A 37 0.44 11.03 -4.67
CA ASP A 37 0.79 12.37 -4.22
C ASP A 37 1.05 12.40 -2.70
N GLU A 38 1.52 13.55 -2.23
CA GLU A 38 1.85 13.75 -0.81
C GLU A 38 0.66 13.52 0.12
N GLU A 39 -0.54 13.95 -0.26
CA GLU A 39 -1.73 13.80 0.58
C GLU A 39 -2.10 12.32 0.73
N LEU A 40 -2.14 11.58 -0.38
CA LEU A 40 -2.40 10.16 -0.37
C LEU A 40 -1.33 9.38 0.40
N ALA A 41 -0.06 9.76 0.24
CA ALA A 41 1.04 9.15 0.99
C ALA A 41 0.86 9.31 2.51
N HIS A 42 0.52 10.51 2.98
CA HIS A 42 0.30 10.76 4.41
C HIS A 42 -0.89 9.97 4.95
N ARG A 43 -1.99 9.88 4.20
CA ARG A 43 -3.16 9.08 4.58
C ARG A 43 -2.81 7.60 4.68
N LEU A 44 -2.11 7.05 3.68
CA LEU A 44 -1.67 5.64 3.69
C LEU A 44 -0.76 5.34 4.88
N CYS A 45 0.20 6.21 5.17
CA CYS A 45 1.08 6.04 6.34
C CYS A 45 0.29 6.05 7.66
N THR A 46 -0.67 6.98 7.79
CA THR A 46 -1.53 7.07 9.00
C THR A 46 -2.39 5.81 9.17
N ASP A 47 -3.01 5.34 8.08
CA ASP A 47 -3.85 4.15 8.10
C ASP A 47 -3.04 2.88 8.39
N LEU A 48 -1.83 2.77 7.82
CA LEU A 48 -0.89 1.68 8.10
C LEU A 48 -0.42 1.69 9.55
N GLU A 49 -0.03 2.86 10.08
CA GLU A 49 0.36 3.00 11.48
C GLU A 49 -0.79 2.59 12.39
N ARG A 50 -2.01 3.07 12.13
CA ARG A 50 -3.20 2.68 12.86
C ARG A 50 -3.43 1.17 12.78
N PHE A 51 -3.34 0.56 11.60
CA PHE A 51 -3.54 -0.88 11.44
C PHE A 51 -2.50 -1.70 12.21
N LEU A 52 -1.22 -1.32 12.14
CA LEU A 52 -0.12 -2.02 12.80
C LEU A 52 -0.15 -1.85 14.33
N THR A 53 -0.56 -0.67 14.81
CA THR A 53 -0.64 -0.36 16.25
C THR A 53 -1.94 -0.85 16.88
N GLN A 54 -3.03 -0.95 16.10
CA GLN A 54 -4.26 -1.63 16.48
C GLN A 54 -4.11 -3.15 16.35
N VAL A 55 -3.04 -3.70 16.93
CA VAL A 55 -2.96 -5.12 17.28
C VAL A 55 -4.29 -5.47 17.95
N PRO A 56 -5.08 -6.42 17.42
CA PRO A 56 -6.19 -6.94 18.18
C PRO A 56 -5.54 -7.46 19.45
N ARG A 57 -5.82 -6.83 20.60
CA ARG A 57 -5.72 -7.55 21.87
C ARG A 57 -6.52 -8.80 21.60
N ARG A 58 -5.85 -9.91 21.30
CA ARG A 58 -6.47 -11.23 21.24
C ARG A 58 -7.25 -11.24 22.54
N THR A 59 -8.57 -11.13 22.43
CA THR A 59 -9.45 -11.43 23.53
C THR A 59 -9.05 -12.85 23.85
N ARG A 60 -8.23 -12.98 24.91
CA ARG A 60 -7.78 -14.25 25.43
C ARG A 60 -9.07 -15.03 25.59
N ALA A 61 -9.32 -15.95 24.66
CA ALA A 61 -10.45 -16.84 24.74
C ALA A 61 -10.30 -17.49 26.11
N ALA A 62 -11.14 -17.04 27.03
CA ALA A 62 -11.18 -17.55 28.37
C ALA A 62 -11.90 -18.88 28.26
N ARG A 63 -11.14 -19.94 28.57
CA ARG A 63 -11.53 -21.35 28.74
C ARG A 63 -11.75 -22.16 27.47
#